data_AF-A0A0K6G9G7-F1
#
_entry.id   AF-A0A0K6G9G7-F1
#
_cell.length_a   1.000
_cell.length_b   1.000
_cell.length_c   1.000
_cell.angle_alpha   90.00
_cell.angle_beta   90.00
_cell.angle_gamma   90.00
#
_symmetry.space_group_name_H-M   'P 1'
#
loop_
_entity.id
_entity.type
_entity.pdbx_description
1 polymer ?
#
loop_
_entity_poly.entity_id
_entity_poly.type
_entity_poly.pdbx_seq_one_letter_code
_entity_poly.pdbx_strand_id
1 'polypeptide(L)'
;MGALLAFVITLADTAYYGTLTFTPFSFLKANLVSGIASFYGANAFHYYLTQGLPILLGPALPFAVLGAWSHFKDVPADRQTPSRRVRSLLLGLVAWTIIVYSFLAHKEWRFIHPLLPILHLFAADYLINLKSKEHTTDRRQPDNRKTNVTFHLPIRRNHLVYFLAVCLPLNLYLIRWHGNAQIAVTRYLHDLSIGSDRVKSIGVLMPCHSIPGQAYLHLPHLATSSSGHHIWELGCEPPLGLNQSQREAYVSQTDVFFETLGPIRYLDRHFPASVDPTFPPSPEPFTTPGSLPPAQGWNHTWPSHFIMFGALENMSSSTEIQDTVGQKLRRMGYKVIRRISNGWEEDQRRRGGVVVWEWTRHIWSSSELIDHHVFEISQCKASAAD
;
A
#
# COMPACT_ATOMS: atom_id res chain seq x y z
N MET A 1 -12.27 -31.56 17.35
CA MET A 1 -12.16 -30.08 17.35
C MET A 1 -12.18 -29.49 15.94
N GLY A 2 -11.28 -29.92 15.03
CA GLY A 2 -11.23 -29.38 13.65
C GLY A 2 -12.50 -29.55 12.81
N ALA A 3 -13.15 -30.72 12.86
CA ALA A 3 -14.41 -30.95 12.13
C ALA A 3 -15.56 -30.07 12.65
N LEU A 4 -15.66 -29.89 13.98
CA LEU A 4 -16.63 -28.98 14.59
C LEU A 4 -16.39 -27.54 14.16
N LEU A 5 -15.12 -27.10 14.16
CA LEU A 5 -14.75 -25.76 13.70
C LEU A 5 -15.11 -25.56 12.22
N ALA A 6 -14.79 -26.53 11.36
CA ALA A 6 -15.12 -26.48 9.94
C ALA A 6 -16.64 -26.48 9.68
N PHE A 7 -17.40 -27.22 10.49
CA PHE A 7 -18.86 -27.21 10.44
C PHE A 7 -19.44 -25.85 10.84
N VAL A 8 -18.97 -25.27 11.96
CA VAL A 8 -19.40 -23.94 12.42
C VAL A 8 -19.06 -22.85 11.41
N ILE A 9 -17.85 -22.90 10.82
CA ILE A 9 -17.44 -21.97 9.76
C ILE A 9 -18.35 -22.10 8.54
N THR A 10 -18.59 -23.33 8.05
CA THR A 10 -19.48 -23.57 6.92
C THR A 10 -20.89 -23.03 7.19
N LEU A 11 -21.45 -23.28 8.38
CA LEU A 11 -22.77 -22.75 8.73
C LEU A 11 -22.81 -21.22 8.76
N ALA A 12 -21.81 -20.59 9.37
CA ALA A 12 -21.72 -19.13 9.44
C ALA A 12 -21.57 -18.50 8.05
N ASP A 13 -20.67 -19.05 7.23
CA ASP A 13 -20.45 -18.62 5.85
C ASP A 13 -21.74 -18.79 5.03
N THR A 14 -22.40 -19.94 5.13
CA THR A 14 -23.65 -20.19 4.42
C THR A 14 -24.79 -19.28 4.86
N ALA A 15 -24.89 -18.98 6.16
CA ALA A 15 -25.87 -18.03 6.66
C ALA A 15 -25.61 -16.60 6.13
N TYR A 16 -24.35 -16.18 6.04
CA TYR A 16 -23.98 -14.85 5.53
C TYR A 16 -24.18 -14.72 4.02
N TYR A 17 -23.71 -15.70 3.23
CA TYR A 17 -23.74 -15.65 1.77
C TYR A 17 -25.05 -16.17 1.16
N GLY A 18 -25.94 -16.77 1.95
CA GLY A 18 -27.20 -17.36 1.48
C GLY A 18 -27.03 -18.59 0.58
N THR A 19 -25.81 -19.11 0.45
CA THR A 19 -25.45 -20.25 -0.41
C THR A 19 -24.46 -21.15 0.31
N LEU A 20 -24.47 -22.46 0.04
CA LEU A 20 -23.54 -23.40 0.67
C LEU A 20 -22.11 -22.99 0.38
N THR A 21 -21.41 -22.51 1.41
CA THR A 21 -20.13 -21.82 1.27
C THR A 21 -19.19 -22.32 2.35
N PHE A 22 -18.01 -22.74 1.94
CA PHE A 22 -16.90 -23.04 2.83
C PHE A 22 -15.72 -22.19 2.39
N THR A 23 -15.52 -21.05 3.06
CA THR A 23 -14.57 -20.01 2.65
C THR A 23 -13.14 -20.53 2.42
N PRO A 24 -12.57 -21.43 3.25
CA PRO A 24 -11.24 -21.97 3.00
C PRO A 24 -11.11 -22.69 1.64
N PHE A 25 -12.15 -23.42 1.22
CA PHE A 25 -12.16 -24.07 -0.09
C PHE A 25 -12.35 -23.07 -1.23
N SER A 26 -13.25 -22.10 -1.08
CA SER A 26 -13.42 -21.02 -2.05
C SER A 26 -12.13 -20.22 -2.25
N PHE A 27 -11.41 -19.92 -1.17
CA PHE A 27 -10.09 -19.28 -1.20
C PHE A 27 -9.07 -20.13 -1.97
N LEU A 28 -8.98 -21.43 -1.67
CA LEU A 28 -8.07 -22.34 -2.36
C LEU A 28 -8.40 -22.43 -3.86
N LYS A 29 -9.69 -22.53 -4.20
CA LYS A 29 -10.15 -22.56 -5.59
C LYS A 29 -9.78 -21.26 -6.31
N ALA A 30 -10.08 -20.09 -5.74
CA ALA A 30 -9.83 -18.80 -6.39
C ALA A 30 -8.32 -18.50 -6.55
N ASN A 31 -7.52 -18.74 -5.51
CA ASN A 31 -6.11 -18.36 -5.51
C ASN A 31 -5.21 -19.41 -6.15
N LEU A 32 -5.49 -20.70 -5.95
CA LEU A 32 -4.62 -21.78 -6.40
C LEU A 32 -5.06 -22.36 -7.76
N VAL A 33 -6.37 -22.58 -7.94
CA VAL A 33 -6.89 -23.18 -9.19
C VAL A 33 -7.15 -22.11 -10.23
N SER A 34 -7.79 -21.00 -9.85
CA SER A 34 -8.10 -19.91 -10.78
C SER A 34 -6.95 -18.93 -10.95
N GLY A 35 -5.87 -19.01 -10.17
CA GLY A 35 -4.66 -18.20 -10.38
C GLY A 35 -4.88 -16.69 -10.30
N ILE A 36 -5.98 -16.21 -9.69
CA ILE A 36 -6.33 -14.78 -9.67
C ILE A 36 -5.23 -13.97 -8.96
N ALA A 37 -4.56 -14.55 -7.97
CA ALA A 37 -3.53 -13.88 -7.22
C ALA A 37 -2.32 -13.45 -8.07
N SER A 38 -2.00 -14.15 -9.17
CA SER A 38 -0.87 -13.76 -10.03
C SER A 38 -1.11 -12.46 -10.80
N PHE A 39 -2.37 -12.00 -10.88
CA PHE A 39 -2.72 -10.68 -11.42
C PHE A 39 -2.03 -9.55 -10.64
N TYR A 40 -1.87 -9.71 -9.34
CA TYR A 40 -1.16 -8.74 -8.48
C TYR A 40 0.36 -8.93 -8.47
N GLY A 41 0.89 -9.65 -9.47
CA GLY A 41 2.31 -9.93 -9.63
C GLY A 41 2.74 -11.30 -9.10
N ALA A 42 3.92 -11.74 -9.52
CA ALA A 42 4.55 -12.98 -9.10
C ALA A 42 5.87 -12.72 -8.38
N ASN A 43 6.21 -13.59 -7.43
CA ASN A 43 7.42 -13.47 -6.62
C ASN A 43 8.26 -14.74 -6.69
N ALA A 44 9.59 -14.60 -6.62
CA ALA A 44 10.51 -15.72 -6.57
C ALA A 44 10.18 -16.70 -5.42
N PHE A 45 10.52 -17.97 -5.58
CA PHE A 45 10.21 -19.01 -4.58
C PHE A 45 10.83 -18.71 -3.20
N HIS A 46 11.99 -18.07 -3.17
CA HIS A 46 12.71 -17.71 -1.94
C HIS A 46 12.22 -16.41 -1.28
N TYR A 47 11.21 -15.73 -1.84
CA TYR A 47 10.70 -14.44 -1.33
C TYR A 47 10.46 -14.43 0.17
N TYR A 48 9.82 -15.46 0.73
CA TYR A 48 9.54 -15.49 2.17
C TYR A 48 10.82 -15.55 3.01
N LEU A 49 11.87 -16.21 2.54
CA LEU A 49 13.14 -16.27 3.25
C LEU A 49 13.92 -14.95 3.11
N THR A 50 14.00 -14.41 1.89
CA THR A 50 14.85 -13.25 1.58
C THR A 50 14.21 -11.90 1.87
N GLN A 51 12.87 -11.83 1.88
CA GLN A 51 12.12 -10.57 2.04
C GLN A 51 11.00 -10.69 3.07
N GLY A 52 10.17 -11.73 2.99
CA GLY A 52 9.01 -11.90 3.87
C GLY A 52 9.36 -11.94 5.35
N LEU A 53 10.32 -12.80 5.75
CA LEU A 53 10.81 -12.89 7.14
C LEU A 53 11.50 -11.59 7.60
N PRO A 54 12.41 -10.97 6.82
CA PRO A 54 12.95 -9.66 7.16
C PRO A 54 11.90 -8.57 7.37
N ILE A 55 10.88 -8.49 6.51
CA ILE A 55 9.78 -7.52 6.65
C ILE A 55 8.98 -7.83 7.92
N LEU A 56 8.64 -9.10 8.12
CA LEU A 56 7.81 -9.55 9.23
C LEU A 56 8.47 -9.35 10.60
N LEU A 57 9.77 -9.62 10.71
CA LEU A 57 10.51 -9.55 11.96
C LEU A 57 11.21 -8.21 12.18
N GLY A 58 11.52 -7.48 11.11
CA GLY A 58 12.22 -6.20 11.16
C GLY A 58 13.45 -6.25 12.09
N PRO A 59 13.54 -5.36 13.08
CA PRO A 59 14.65 -5.33 14.05
C PRO A 59 14.78 -6.59 14.93
N ALA A 60 13.72 -7.41 15.05
CA ALA A 60 13.78 -8.65 15.81
C ALA A 60 14.43 -9.82 15.04
N LEU A 61 14.63 -9.66 13.71
CA LEU A 61 15.15 -10.70 12.82
C LEU A 61 16.42 -11.39 13.33
N PRO A 62 17.52 -10.69 13.68
CA PRO A 62 18.75 -11.37 14.10
C PRO A 62 18.54 -12.22 15.35
N PHE A 63 17.73 -11.77 16.31
CA PHE A 63 17.46 -12.50 17.55
C PHE A 63 16.60 -13.75 17.27
N ALA A 64 15.59 -13.64 16.42
CA ALA A 64 14.77 -14.78 16.01
C ALA A 64 15.60 -15.85 15.29
N VAL A 65 16.49 -15.43 14.37
CA VAL A 65 17.39 -16.35 13.64
C VAL A 65 18.38 -17.01 14.60
N LEU A 66 19.02 -16.26 15.48
CA LEU A 66 19.98 -16.82 16.44
C LEU A 66 19.31 -17.75 17.46
N GLY A 67 18.08 -17.44 17.87
CA GLY A 67 17.24 -18.33 18.67
C GLY A 67 16.85 -19.60 17.90
N ALA A 68 16.42 -19.50 16.65
CA ALA A 68 16.17 -20.69 15.84
C ALA A 68 17.46 -21.53 15.67
N TRP A 69 18.60 -20.88 15.46
CA TRP A 69 19.89 -21.53 15.27
C TRP A 69 20.42 -22.23 16.53
N SER A 70 20.22 -21.65 17.71
CA SER A 70 20.67 -22.26 18.97
C SER A 70 20.04 -23.63 19.20
N HIS A 71 18.81 -23.84 18.74
CA HIS A 71 18.12 -25.13 18.80
C HIS A 71 18.91 -26.28 18.12
N PHE A 72 19.63 -25.98 17.03
CA PHE A 72 20.44 -26.94 16.29
C PHE A 72 21.80 -27.22 16.94
N LYS A 73 22.25 -26.35 17.85
CA LYS A 73 23.53 -26.49 18.58
C LYS A 73 23.39 -27.27 19.89
N ASP A 74 22.18 -27.54 20.36
CA ASP A 74 21.94 -28.19 21.65
C ASP A 74 22.36 -29.68 21.65
N VAL A 75 23.05 -30.11 22.71
CA VAL A 75 23.67 -31.44 22.90
C VAL A 75 22.61 -32.57 22.89
N PRO A 76 22.93 -33.81 22.44
CA PRO A 76 21.98 -34.93 22.39
C PRO A 76 21.29 -35.30 23.71
N ALA A 77 21.92 -35.03 24.86
CA ALA A 77 21.35 -35.31 26.18
C ALA A 77 20.08 -34.49 26.47
N ASP A 78 19.93 -33.32 25.84
CA ASP A 78 18.78 -32.43 26.00
C ASP A 78 17.62 -32.78 25.04
N ARG A 79 17.71 -33.89 24.28
CA ARG A 79 16.69 -34.29 23.28
C ARG A 79 15.35 -34.70 23.90
N GLN A 80 15.32 -35.04 25.19
CA GLN A 80 14.11 -35.57 25.86
C GLN A 80 13.37 -34.53 26.70
N THR A 81 13.85 -33.28 26.79
CA THR A 81 13.14 -32.25 27.54
C THR A 81 11.84 -31.82 26.83
N PRO A 82 10.70 -31.72 27.54
CA PRO A 82 9.42 -31.31 26.94
C PRO A 82 9.51 -29.95 26.22
N SER A 83 10.34 -29.03 26.74
CA SER A 83 10.61 -27.71 26.16
C SER A 83 11.26 -27.79 24.78
N ARG A 84 12.25 -28.66 24.59
CA ARG A 84 12.93 -28.83 23.29
C ARG A 84 12.01 -29.44 22.25
N ARG A 85 11.13 -30.37 22.65
CA ARG A 85 10.11 -30.95 21.77
C ARG A 85 9.15 -29.90 21.24
N VAL A 86 8.62 -29.04 22.11
CA VAL A 86 7.75 -27.92 21.72
C VAL A 86 8.48 -26.98 20.77
N ARG A 87 9.73 -26.61 21.08
CA ARG A 87 10.55 -25.75 20.22
C ARG A 87 10.78 -26.34 18.83
N SER A 88 11.04 -27.65 18.75
CA SER A 88 11.21 -28.36 17.48
C SER A 88 9.92 -28.39 16.67
N LEU A 89 8.77 -28.63 17.31
CA LEU A 89 7.46 -28.58 16.66
C LEU A 89 7.14 -27.19 16.12
N LEU A 90 7.42 -26.13 16.89
CA LEU A 90 7.22 -24.75 16.48
C LEU A 90 8.13 -24.37 15.30
N LEU A 91 9.40 -24.78 15.32
CA LEU A 91 10.32 -24.55 14.21
C LEU A 91 9.90 -25.33 12.96
N GLY A 92 9.45 -26.57 13.14
CA GLY A 92 8.88 -27.40 12.08
C GLY A 92 7.64 -26.76 11.47
N LEU A 93 6.76 -26.17 12.27
CA LEU A 93 5.58 -25.44 11.80
C LEU A 93 5.95 -24.20 10.99
N VAL A 94 6.95 -23.43 11.45
CA VAL A 94 7.48 -22.27 10.71
C VAL A 94 8.07 -22.72 9.37
N ALA A 95 8.94 -23.73 9.38
CA ALA A 95 9.57 -24.25 8.16
C ALA A 95 8.53 -24.81 7.18
N TRP A 96 7.60 -25.62 7.66
CA TRP A 96 6.49 -26.17 6.87
C TRP A 96 5.68 -25.06 6.20
N THR A 97 5.27 -24.04 6.97
CA THR A 97 4.47 -22.94 6.45
C THR A 97 5.23 -22.15 5.39
N ILE A 98 6.51 -21.82 5.62
CA ILE A 98 7.33 -21.12 4.63
C ILE A 98 7.45 -21.95 3.35
N ILE A 99 7.75 -23.25 3.46
CA ILE A 99 7.92 -24.14 2.31
C ILE A 99 6.62 -24.22 1.49
N VAL A 100 5.49 -24.50 2.14
CA VAL A 100 4.19 -24.64 1.46
C VAL A 100 3.82 -23.34 0.74
N TYR A 101 3.91 -22.20 1.43
CA TYR A 101 3.54 -20.92 0.83
C TYR A 101 4.54 -20.46 -0.24
N SER A 102 5.81 -20.90 -0.19
CA SER A 102 6.82 -20.60 -1.21
C SER A 102 6.47 -21.15 -2.60
N PHE A 103 5.60 -22.16 -2.69
CA PHE A 103 5.09 -22.69 -3.96
C PHE A 103 3.98 -21.83 -4.59
N LEU A 104 3.41 -20.87 -3.87
CA LEU A 104 2.42 -19.95 -4.44
C LEU A 104 3.11 -18.96 -5.39
N ALA A 105 2.53 -18.71 -6.57
CA ALA A 105 3.07 -17.74 -7.53
C ALA A 105 3.09 -16.31 -6.94
N HIS A 106 1.96 -15.89 -6.38
CA HIS A 106 1.82 -14.65 -5.65
C HIS A 106 2.13 -14.86 -4.16
N LYS A 107 2.81 -13.89 -3.54
CA LYS A 107 3.29 -13.99 -2.17
C LYS A 107 3.14 -12.64 -1.49
N GLU A 108 2.62 -12.65 -0.27
CA GLU A 108 2.53 -11.49 0.59
C GLU A 108 3.02 -11.85 1.98
N TRP A 109 3.78 -10.97 2.63
CA TRP A 109 4.21 -11.17 4.01
C TRP A 109 3.02 -11.40 4.97
N ARG A 110 1.83 -10.89 4.63
CA ARG A 110 0.58 -11.09 5.38
C ARG A 110 0.16 -12.55 5.47
N PHE A 111 0.43 -13.36 4.44
CA PHE A 111 0.09 -14.78 4.44
C PHE A 111 0.86 -15.57 5.52
N ILE A 112 2.09 -15.15 5.83
CA ILE A 112 2.92 -15.75 6.88
C ILE A 112 2.87 -14.97 8.21
N HIS A 113 2.06 -13.90 8.29
CA HIS A 113 1.91 -13.09 9.49
C HIS A 113 1.50 -13.90 10.75
N PRO A 114 0.67 -14.97 10.65
CA PRO A 114 0.38 -15.84 11.79
C PRO A 114 1.62 -16.51 12.42
N LEU A 115 2.77 -16.57 11.73
CA LEU A 115 4.02 -17.08 12.29
C LEU A 115 4.71 -16.08 13.24
N LEU A 116 4.33 -14.81 13.22
CA LEU A 116 4.98 -13.73 13.97
C LEU A 116 5.13 -14.06 15.47
N PRO A 117 4.09 -14.54 16.19
CA PRO A 117 4.22 -14.85 17.62
C PRO A 117 5.24 -15.96 17.87
N ILE A 118 5.24 -17.00 17.03
CA ILE A 118 6.16 -18.13 17.14
C ILE A 118 7.61 -17.68 16.94
N LEU A 119 7.86 -16.86 15.92
CA LEU A 119 9.18 -16.31 15.64
C LEU A 119 9.67 -15.40 16.78
N HIS A 120 8.76 -14.65 17.42
CA HIS A 120 9.07 -13.84 18.61
C HIS A 120 9.42 -14.68 19.84
N LEU A 121 8.86 -15.90 19.98
CA LEU A 121 9.30 -16.83 21.03
C LEU A 121 10.78 -17.20 20.87
N PHE A 122 11.25 -17.44 19.65
CA PHE A 122 12.67 -17.71 19.41
C PHE A 122 13.55 -16.49 19.70
N ALA A 123 13.11 -15.29 19.33
CA ALA A 123 13.83 -14.06 19.66
C ALA A 123 13.93 -13.85 21.17
N ALA A 124 12.83 -14.05 21.90
CA ALA A 124 12.77 -13.93 23.35
C ALA A 124 13.66 -14.97 24.03
N ASP A 125 13.60 -16.24 23.61
CA ASP A 125 14.44 -17.32 24.16
C ASP A 125 15.93 -16.99 24.03
N TYR A 126 16.36 -16.50 22.87
CA TYR A 126 17.75 -16.09 22.66
C TYR A 126 18.17 -14.95 23.61
N LEU A 127 17.34 -13.92 23.72
CA LEU A 127 17.62 -12.75 24.57
C LEU A 127 17.68 -13.11 26.06
N ILE A 128 16.85 -14.05 26.52
CA ILE A 128 16.82 -14.52 27.91
C ILE A 128 18.01 -15.43 28.21
N ASN A 129 18.27 -16.43 27.36
CA ASN A 129 19.33 -17.42 27.59
C ASN A 129 20.73 -16.81 27.53
N LEU A 130 20.92 -15.77 26.71
CA LEU A 130 22.13 -14.95 26.73
C LEU A 130 22.44 -14.44 28.14
N LYS A 131 21.42 -13.98 28.87
CA LYS A 131 21.53 -13.40 30.20
C LYS A 131 21.89 -14.43 31.28
N SER A 132 21.37 -15.65 31.16
CA SER A 132 21.65 -16.76 32.08
C SER A 132 23.12 -17.17 32.05
N LYS A 133 23.73 -17.25 30.86
CA LYS A 133 25.16 -17.62 30.70
C LYS A 133 26.13 -16.62 31.33
N GLU A 134 25.79 -15.34 31.33
CA GLU A 134 26.62 -14.27 31.92
C GLU A 134 26.51 -14.26 33.46
N HIS A 135 25.34 -14.59 34.01
CA HIS A 135 25.16 -14.70 35.46
C HIS A 135 25.84 -15.94 36.05
N THR A 136 25.98 -17.02 35.28
CA THR A 136 26.77 -18.20 35.70
C THR A 136 28.28 -17.96 35.70
N THR A 137 28.79 -17.01 34.90
CA THR A 137 30.21 -16.63 34.95
C THR A 137 30.56 -15.70 36.10
N ASP A 138 29.57 -15.05 36.74
CA ASP A 138 29.80 -13.95 37.68
C ASP A 138 29.31 -14.24 39.13
N ARG A 139 28.93 -15.48 39.46
CA ARG A 139 28.45 -15.83 40.81
C ARG A 139 29.09 -17.08 41.40
N ARG A 140 30.29 -16.90 41.95
CA ARG A 140 30.71 -17.52 43.24
C ARG A 140 30.42 -16.53 44.37
N GLN A 141 29.15 -16.26 44.69
CA GLN A 141 28.79 -15.75 46.03
C GLN A 141 27.27 -15.88 46.28
N PRO A 142 26.85 -16.40 47.44
CA PRO A 142 25.44 -16.42 47.81
C PRO A 142 25.08 -15.03 48.34
N ASP A 143 24.24 -14.29 47.60
CA ASP A 143 23.79 -12.96 48.04
C ASP A 143 22.40 -13.04 48.66
N ASN A 144 22.34 -12.71 49.95
CA ASN A 144 21.18 -12.78 50.83
C ASN A 144 20.45 -11.44 50.77
N ARG A 145 19.79 -11.13 49.64
CA ARG A 145 19.27 -9.76 49.39
C ARG A 145 17.74 -9.71 49.29
N LYS A 146 17.14 -8.97 50.24
CA LYS A 146 15.72 -8.61 50.28
C LYS A 146 15.32 -7.94 48.95
N THR A 147 14.36 -8.53 48.25
CA THR A 147 13.89 -8.09 46.95
C THR A 147 12.95 -6.90 47.08
N ASN A 148 13.47 -5.68 46.95
CA ASN A 148 12.65 -4.56 46.52
C ASN A 148 12.33 -4.78 45.04
N VAL A 149 11.06 -4.97 44.71
CA VAL A 149 10.59 -5.17 43.33
C VAL A 149 10.69 -3.83 42.60
N THR A 150 11.85 -3.52 42.03
CA THR A 150 12.00 -2.47 41.03
C THR A 150 11.81 -3.08 39.65
N PHE A 151 10.91 -2.49 38.85
CA PHE A 151 10.71 -2.85 37.43
C PHE A 151 11.90 -2.38 36.58
N HIS A 152 13.07 -3.00 36.75
CA HIS A 152 14.15 -2.86 35.80
C HIS A 152 13.96 -3.87 34.67
N LEU A 153 13.49 -3.38 33.51
CA LEU A 153 13.56 -4.12 32.26
C LEU A 153 15.03 -4.44 31.97
N PRO A 154 15.46 -5.71 32.05
CA PRO A 154 16.88 -5.98 32.11
C PRO A 154 17.44 -6.19 30.70
N ILE A 155 17.37 -5.14 29.90
CA ILE A 155 17.86 -5.10 28.52
C ILE A 155 19.34 -4.74 28.55
N ARG A 156 20.18 -5.57 27.93
CA ARG A 156 21.62 -5.27 27.79
C ARG A 156 21.82 -3.96 27.04
N ARG A 157 22.79 -3.15 27.47
CA ARG A 157 23.11 -1.85 26.84
C ARG A 157 23.32 -1.99 25.33
N ASN A 158 24.02 -3.02 24.88
CA ASN A 158 24.26 -3.23 23.44
C ASN A 158 22.98 -3.56 22.66
N HIS A 159 22.06 -4.34 23.24
CA HIS A 159 20.76 -4.62 22.62
C HIS A 159 19.88 -3.37 22.60
N LEU A 160 19.88 -2.59 23.69
CA LEU A 160 19.15 -1.32 23.74
C LEU A 160 19.68 -0.35 22.69
N VAL A 161 21.00 -0.20 22.57
CA VAL A 161 21.64 0.64 21.55
C VAL A 161 21.29 0.14 20.15
N TYR A 162 21.32 -1.17 19.90
CA TYR A 162 20.90 -1.76 18.62
C TYR A 162 19.42 -1.43 18.30
N PHE A 163 18.51 -1.68 19.24
CA PHE A 163 17.09 -1.38 19.05
C PHE A 163 16.87 0.11 18.82
N LEU A 164 17.51 0.99 19.57
CA LEU A 164 17.39 2.44 19.34
C LEU A 164 17.96 2.83 17.97
N ALA A 165 19.15 2.35 17.61
CA ALA A 165 19.81 2.69 16.36
C ALA A 165 19.05 2.20 15.12
N VAL A 166 18.36 1.05 15.20
CA VAL A 166 17.61 0.49 14.07
C VAL A 166 16.15 0.92 14.09
N CYS A 167 15.46 0.81 15.23
CA CYS A 167 14.04 1.12 15.32
C CYS A 167 13.79 2.62 15.20
N LEU A 168 14.59 3.48 15.85
CA LEU A 168 14.26 4.91 15.92
C LEU A 168 14.28 5.57 14.52
N PRO A 169 15.33 5.42 13.68
CA PRO A 169 15.32 6.01 12.35
C PRO A 169 14.21 5.43 11.47
N LEU A 170 13.97 4.11 11.53
CA LEU A 170 12.92 3.45 10.77
C LEU A 170 11.53 3.98 11.15
N ASN A 171 11.22 4.08 12.44
CA ASN A 171 9.94 4.60 12.90
C ASN A 171 9.78 6.08 12.59
N LEU A 172 10.84 6.89 12.74
CA LEU A 172 10.81 8.29 12.35
C LEU A 172 10.52 8.44 10.86
N TYR A 173 11.15 7.63 10.00
CA TYR A 173 10.88 7.57 8.58
C TYR A 173 9.41 7.26 8.29
N LEU A 174 8.90 6.15 8.85
CA LEU A 174 7.54 5.66 8.61
C LEU A 174 6.45 6.61 9.13
N ILE A 175 6.69 7.30 10.25
CA ILE A 175 5.71 8.19 10.86
C ILE A 175 5.70 9.58 10.21
N ARG A 176 6.85 10.07 9.74
CA ARG A 176 6.98 11.46 9.28
C ARG A 176 6.97 11.64 7.76
N TRP A 177 7.47 10.66 7.01
CA TRP A 177 7.69 10.81 5.57
C TRP A 177 6.89 9.80 4.75
N HIS A 178 6.97 8.52 5.10
CA HIS A 178 6.36 7.46 4.29
C HIS A 178 4.83 7.60 4.22
N GLY A 179 4.31 7.87 3.02
CA GLY A 179 2.86 7.97 2.77
C GLY A 179 2.18 9.22 3.37
N ASN A 180 2.95 10.19 3.88
CA ASN A 180 2.42 11.37 4.55
C ASN A 180 1.53 12.22 3.63
N ALA A 181 1.96 12.48 2.39
CA ALA A 181 1.23 13.29 1.43
C ALA A 181 -0.11 12.67 1.04
N GLN A 182 -0.15 11.34 0.86
CA GLN A 182 -1.37 10.61 0.51
C GLN A 182 -2.40 10.68 1.65
N ILE A 183 -1.97 10.61 2.91
CA ILE A 183 -2.89 10.76 4.05
C ILE A 183 -3.31 12.24 4.20
N ALA A 184 -2.35 13.16 4.13
CA ALA A 184 -2.58 14.57 4.35
C ALA A 184 -3.47 15.22 3.28
N VAL A 185 -3.36 14.81 2.01
CA VAL A 185 -4.20 15.35 0.93
C VAL A 185 -5.66 14.92 1.11
N THR A 186 -5.88 13.69 1.54
CA THR A 186 -7.21 13.15 1.76
C THR A 186 -7.88 13.86 2.94
N ARG A 187 -7.14 14.10 4.03
CA ARG A 187 -7.61 14.97 5.13
C ARG A 187 -7.91 16.40 4.66
N TYR A 188 -7.00 17.00 3.91
CA TYR A 188 -7.16 18.37 3.40
C TYR A 188 -8.44 18.53 2.56
N LEU A 189 -8.73 17.59 1.67
CA LEU A 189 -9.94 17.65 0.84
C LEU A 189 -11.22 17.41 1.62
N HIS A 190 -11.18 16.48 2.59
CA HIS A 190 -12.29 16.30 3.52
C HIS A 190 -12.61 17.62 4.25
N ASP A 191 -11.59 18.25 4.85
CA ASP A 191 -11.77 19.49 5.62
C ASP A 191 -12.19 20.65 4.71
N LEU A 192 -11.67 20.72 3.48
CA LEU A 192 -12.08 21.71 2.48
C LEU A 192 -13.54 21.54 2.06
N SER A 193 -14.01 20.30 1.94
CA SER A 193 -15.39 19.98 1.57
C SER A 193 -16.38 20.29 2.70
N ILE A 194 -15.99 20.07 3.96
CA ILE A 194 -16.82 20.45 5.11
C ILE A 194 -16.82 21.97 5.32
N GLY A 195 -15.67 22.63 5.14
CA GLY A 195 -15.52 24.06 5.38
C GLY A 195 -15.98 24.94 4.22
N SER A 196 -16.22 24.38 3.04
CA SER A 196 -16.64 25.15 1.86
C SER A 196 -17.41 24.31 0.83
N ASP A 197 -18.35 24.95 0.15
CA ASP A 197 -19.11 24.33 -0.95
C ASP A 197 -18.31 24.14 -2.25
N ARG A 198 -16.98 24.35 -2.23
CA ARG A 198 -16.13 24.30 -3.43
C ARG A 198 -15.92 22.90 -3.97
N VAL A 199 -15.91 21.89 -3.10
CA VAL A 199 -15.69 20.50 -3.48
C VAL A 199 -17.02 19.88 -3.90
N LYS A 200 -17.23 19.70 -5.21
CA LYS A 200 -18.45 19.08 -5.79
C LYS A 200 -18.23 17.67 -6.32
N SER A 201 -16.99 17.33 -6.65
CA SER A 201 -16.56 16.01 -7.12
C SER A 201 -15.03 15.91 -7.10
N ILE A 202 -14.51 14.70 -6.92
CA ILE A 202 -13.09 14.39 -6.77
C ILE A 202 -12.72 13.25 -7.74
N GLY A 203 -11.74 13.49 -8.60
CA GLY A 203 -11.11 12.45 -9.42
C GLY A 203 -9.69 12.18 -8.97
N VAL A 204 -9.32 10.91 -8.81
CA VAL A 204 -7.98 10.51 -8.38
C VAL A 204 -7.22 9.87 -9.53
N LEU A 205 -6.29 10.63 -10.11
CA LEU A 205 -5.41 10.21 -11.21
C LEU A 205 -4.08 9.69 -10.64
N MET A 206 -4.18 8.66 -9.83
CA MET A 206 -3.06 7.96 -9.20
C MET A 206 -3.27 6.45 -9.44
N PRO A 207 -2.22 5.61 -9.36
CA PRO A 207 -2.42 4.17 -9.31
C PRO A 207 -3.46 3.81 -8.26
N CYS A 208 -4.31 2.81 -8.54
CA CYS A 208 -5.36 2.38 -7.62
C CYS A 208 -4.85 2.18 -6.18
N HIS A 209 -5.69 2.48 -5.19
CA HIS A 209 -5.37 2.34 -3.76
C HIS A 209 -4.16 3.20 -3.29
N SER A 210 -3.84 4.29 -4.00
CA SER A 210 -2.75 5.18 -3.56
C SER A 210 -3.12 6.05 -2.37
N ILE A 211 -4.40 6.30 -2.12
CA ILE A 211 -4.89 7.09 -0.98
C ILE A 211 -5.83 6.24 -0.12
N PRO A 212 -6.06 6.59 1.17
CA PRO A 212 -6.95 5.82 2.04
C PRO A 212 -8.44 5.92 1.67
N GLY A 213 -8.79 6.70 0.65
CA GLY A 213 -10.14 6.77 0.07
C GLY A 213 -11.22 7.04 1.12
N GLN A 214 -12.24 6.18 1.12
CA GLN A 214 -13.43 6.33 1.96
C GLN A 214 -13.11 6.41 3.46
N ALA A 215 -12.03 5.79 3.96
CA ALA A 215 -11.68 5.83 5.39
C ALA A 215 -11.39 7.26 5.91
N TYR A 216 -11.15 8.20 5.01
CA TYR A 216 -10.87 9.61 5.32
C TYR A 216 -11.79 10.57 4.54
N LEU A 217 -12.33 10.18 3.38
CA LEU A 217 -13.27 10.96 2.57
C LEU A 217 -14.74 10.55 2.84
N HIS A 218 -15.12 10.42 4.10
CA HIS A 218 -16.52 10.18 4.47
C HIS A 218 -17.37 11.44 4.23
N LEU A 219 -17.72 11.71 2.96
CA LEU A 219 -18.50 12.88 2.53
C LEU A 219 -19.88 12.43 2.04
N PRO A 220 -20.92 12.39 2.90
CA PRO A 220 -22.22 11.84 2.53
C PRO A 220 -22.87 12.50 1.32
N HIS A 221 -22.66 13.80 1.15
CA HIS A 221 -23.19 14.59 0.03
C HIS A 221 -22.54 14.25 -1.33
N LEU A 222 -21.40 13.55 -1.33
CA LEU A 222 -20.73 13.06 -2.55
C LEU A 222 -20.80 11.53 -2.70
N ALA A 223 -21.23 10.81 -1.66
CA ALA A 223 -21.21 9.35 -1.62
C ALA A 223 -22.40 8.70 -2.34
N THR A 224 -23.52 9.42 -2.52
CA THR A 224 -24.75 8.86 -3.11
C THR A 224 -25.13 9.59 -4.39
N SER A 225 -25.12 8.88 -5.50
CA SER A 225 -25.77 9.33 -6.73
C SER A 225 -26.36 8.12 -7.47
N SER A 226 -27.58 8.28 -7.97
CA SER A 226 -28.26 7.25 -8.77
C SER A 226 -27.70 7.15 -10.20
N SER A 227 -26.89 8.11 -10.63
CA SER A 227 -26.40 8.22 -12.01
C SER A 227 -24.88 8.13 -12.16
N GLY A 228 -24.14 7.79 -11.09
CA GLY A 228 -22.69 7.60 -11.16
C GLY A 228 -21.97 7.89 -9.86
N HIS A 229 -20.71 8.33 -9.95
CA HIS A 229 -19.84 8.57 -8.81
C HIS A 229 -19.26 10.00 -8.83
N HIS A 230 -19.45 10.75 -7.74
CA HIS A 230 -18.80 12.05 -7.55
C HIS A 230 -17.36 11.93 -7.03
N ILE A 231 -17.01 10.82 -6.40
CA ILE A 231 -15.65 10.49 -5.99
C ILE A 231 -15.26 9.20 -6.69
N TRP A 232 -14.16 9.23 -7.44
CA TRP A 232 -13.67 8.05 -8.15
C TRP A 232 -12.14 8.02 -8.21
N GLU A 233 -11.60 6.82 -8.34
CA GLU A 233 -10.17 6.55 -8.50
C GLU A 233 -9.96 5.67 -9.74
N LEU A 234 -8.76 5.70 -10.33
CA LEU A 234 -8.42 4.74 -11.38
C LEU A 234 -8.51 3.32 -10.84
N GLY A 235 -9.31 2.49 -11.50
CA GLY A 235 -9.59 1.11 -11.15
C GLY A 235 -8.43 0.16 -11.48
N CYS A 236 -8.39 -0.94 -10.73
CA CYS A 236 -7.50 -2.07 -10.98
C CYS A 236 -8.17 -3.40 -10.63
N GLU A 237 -9.46 -3.51 -10.97
CA GLU A 237 -10.28 -4.64 -10.59
C GLU A 237 -9.71 -5.94 -11.18
N PRO A 238 -9.72 -7.04 -10.42
CA PRO A 238 -9.23 -8.31 -10.92
C PRO A 238 -10.19 -8.87 -11.99
N PRO A 239 -9.66 -9.59 -13.01
CA PRO A 239 -10.44 -10.21 -14.08
C PRO A 239 -11.19 -11.46 -13.60
N LEU A 240 -12.20 -11.28 -12.75
CA LEU A 240 -13.04 -12.34 -12.23
C LEU A 240 -13.99 -12.85 -13.32
N GLY A 241 -14.23 -14.18 -13.35
CA GLY A 241 -15.17 -14.79 -14.30
C GLY A 241 -14.66 -14.93 -15.74
N LEU A 242 -13.46 -14.43 -16.05
CA LEU A 242 -12.84 -14.58 -17.38
C LEU A 242 -12.18 -15.95 -17.56
N ASN A 243 -12.22 -16.45 -18.79
CA ASN A 243 -11.46 -17.65 -19.18
C ASN A 243 -9.95 -17.33 -19.27
N GLN A 244 -9.12 -18.35 -19.47
CA GLN A 244 -7.65 -18.18 -19.43
C GLN A 244 -7.14 -17.19 -20.49
N SER A 245 -7.57 -17.32 -21.74
CA SER A 245 -7.10 -16.43 -22.82
C SER A 245 -7.56 -14.99 -22.64
N GLN A 246 -8.79 -14.78 -22.17
CA GLN A 246 -9.31 -13.44 -21.84
C GLN A 246 -8.55 -12.81 -20.68
N ARG A 247 -8.10 -13.62 -19.71
CA ARG A 247 -7.34 -13.13 -18.56
C ARG A 247 -5.92 -12.70 -18.95
N GLU A 248 -5.28 -13.46 -19.83
CA GLU A 248 -3.96 -13.11 -20.37
C GLU A 248 -3.99 -11.82 -21.19
N ALA A 249 -5.13 -11.53 -21.84
CA ALA A 249 -5.35 -10.28 -22.59
C ALA A 249 -5.92 -9.13 -21.73
N TYR A 250 -6.21 -9.35 -20.45
CA TYR A 250 -6.82 -8.33 -19.59
C TYR A 250 -5.81 -7.25 -19.21
N VAL A 251 -6.24 -6.00 -19.33
CA VAL A 251 -5.45 -4.81 -18.95
C VAL A 251 -6.32 -3.94 -18.04
N SER A 252 -5.78 -3.53 -16.90
CA SER A 252 -6.52 -2.72 -15.94
C SER A 252 -6.64 -1.27 -16.40
N GLN A 253 -7.59 -0.52 -15.83
CA GLN A 253 -7.73 0.91 -16.15
C GLN A 253 -6.46 1.70 -15.81
N THR A 254 -5.83 1.37 -14.68
CA THR A 254 -4.56 1.97 -14.26
C THR A 254 -3.46 1.71 -15.30
N ASP A 255 -3.34 0.50 -15.83
CA ASP A 255 -2.34 0.17 -16.86
C ASP A 255 -2.65 0.86 -18.19
N VAL A 256 -3.93 1.00 -18.55
CA VAL A 256 -4.31 1.77 -19.75
C VAL A 256 -3.90 3.24 -19.59
N PHE A 257 -4.13 3.82 -18.40
CA PHE A 257 -3.80 5.21 -18.11
C PHE A 257 -2.28 5.49 -18.12
N PHE A 258 -1.49 4.71 -17.38
CA PHE A 258 -0.06 4.97 -17.19
C PHE A 258 0.84 4.35 -18.26
N GLU A 259 0.40 3.29 -18.95
CA GLU A 259 1.26 2.51 -19.86
C GLU A 259 0.72 2.45 -21.29
N THR A 260 -0.49 1.91 -21.51
CA THR A 260 -0.95 1.55 -22.86
C THR A 260 -1.30 2.76 -23.71
N LEU A 261 -2.12 3.66 -23.18
CA LEU A 261 -2.61 4.84 -23.90
C LEU A 261 -1.80 6.08 -23.53
N GLY A 262 -1.35 6.14 -22.28
CA GLY A 262 -0.70 7.30 -21.68
C GLY A 262 -1.71 8.35 -21.20
N PRO A 263 -1.36 9.18 -20.21
CA PRO A 263 -2.32 10.03 -19.51
C PRO A 263 -3.06 11.03 -20.42
N ILE A 264 -2.35 11.69 -21.34
CA ILE A 264 -2.96 12.71 -22.22
C ILE A 264 -4.02 12.10 -23.12
N ARG A 265 -3.67 11.03 -23.84
CA ARG A 265 -4.58 10.33 -24.75
C ARG A 265 -5.73 9.68 -23.99
N TYR A 266 -5.50 9.22 -22.76
CA TYR A 266 -6.55 8.75 -21.88
C TYR A 266 -7.56 9.85 -21.58
N LEU A 267 -7.07 11.03 -21.17
CA LEU A 267 -7.93 12.19 -20.92
C LEU A 267 -8.69 12.63 -22.19
N ASP A 268 -8.09 12.55 -23.38
CA ASP A 268 -8.79 12.88 -24.65
C ASP A 268 -9.89 11.89 -25.01
N ARG A 269 -9.68 10.61 -24.71
CA ARG A 269 -10.59 9.53 -25.12
C ARG A 269 -11.78 9.37 -24.17
N HIS A 270 -11.55 9.54 -22.86
CA HIS A 270 -12.52 9.14 -21.84
C HIS A 270 -13.18 10.31 -21.12
N PHE A 271 -12.80 11.56 -21.42
CA PHE A 271 -13.43 12.76 -20.88
C PHE A 271 -14.10 13.57 -22.00
N PRO A 272 -15.16 14.33 -21.70
CA PRO A 272 -15.77 15.23 -22.68
C PRO A 272 -14.81 16.36 -23.06
N ALA A 273 -15.03 16.98 -24.23
CA ALA A 273 -14.15 18.03 -24.75
C ALA A 273 -14.12 19.32 -23.91
N SER A 274 -15.09 19.54 -23.03
CA SER A 274 -15.18 20.73 -22.17
C SER A 274 -15.64 20.37 -20.76
N VAL A 275 -15.29 21.21 -19.79
CA VAL A 275 -15.72 21.04 -18.39
C VAL A 275 -17.14 21.55 -18.23
N ASP A 276 -18.03 20.68 -17.74
CA ASP A 276 -19.36 21.08 -17.25
C ASP A 276 -19.21 21.64 -15.82
N PRO A 277 -19.51 22.94 -15.59
CA PRO A 277 -19.35 23.57 -14.28
C PRO A 277 -20.34 23.06 -13.21
N THR A 278 -21.34 22.27 -13.60
CA THR A 278 -22.25 21.62 -12.65
C THR A 278 -21.63 20.38 -12.01
N PHE A 279 -20.50 19.90 -12.54
CA PHE A 279 -19.76 18.74 -12.06
C PHE A 279 -20.65 17.50 -11.83
N PRO A 280 -21.36 17.03 -12.89
CA PRO A 280 -22.18 15.84 -12.77
C PRO A 280 -21.34 14.63 -12.34
N PRO A 281 -21.95 13.59 -11.75
CA PRO A 281 -21.23 12.38 -11.38
C PRO A 281 -20.69 11.66 -12.63
N SER A 282 -19.51 11.05 -12.52
CA SER A 282 -18.99 10.19 -13.60
C SER A 282 -19.83 8.92 -13.71
N PRO A 283 -20.44 8.61 -14.87
CA PRO A 283 -21.32 7.45 -15.02
C PRO A 283 -20.60 6.12 -14.80
N GLU A 284 -19.46 5.93 -15.49
CA GLU A 284 -18.72 4.66 -15.49
C GLU A 284 -17.20 4.91 -15.36
N PRO A 285 -16.75 5.39 -14.18
CA PRO A 285 -15.37 5.81 -14.00
C PRO A 285 -14.39 4.66 -13.75
N PHE A 286 -14.86 3.43 -13.51
CA PHE A 286 -14.03 2.25 -13.31
C PHE A 286 -14.77 1.00 -13.78
N THR A 287 -14.05 -0.10 -13.95
CA THR A 287 -14.65 -1.37 -14.39
C THR A 287 -15.40 -2.01 -13.22
N THR A 288 -16.62 -2.50 -13.45
CA THR A 288 -17.33 -3.23 -12.38
C THR A 288 -16.69 -4.60 -12.16
N PRO A 289 -16.35 -5.00 -10.92
CA PRO A 289 -15.75 -6.29 -10.65
C PRO A 289 -16.61 -7.45 -11.19
N GLY A 290 -15.98 -8.35 -11.97
CA GLY A 290 -16.65 -9.53 -12.54
C GLY A 290 -17.47 -9.29 -13.81
N SER A 291 -17.45 -8.08 -14.38
CA SER A 291 -17.98 -7.88 -15.73
C SER A 291 -17.14 -8.62 -16.78
N LEU A 292 -17.77 -8.98 -17.92
CA LEU A 292 -17.08 -9.47 -19.11
C LEU A 292 -15.95 -8.49 -19.54
N PRO A 293 -14.93 -8.93 -20.30
CA PRO A 293 -13.70 -8.16 -20.54
C PRO A 293 -14.08 -6.73 -20.90
N PRO A 294 -13.51 -5.71 -20.23
CA PRO A 294 -14.02 -4.37 -20.34
C PRO A 294 -13.97 -3.96 -21.82
N ALA A 295 -15.13 -3.66 -22.40
CA ALA A 295 -15.14 -2.69 -23.47
C ALA A 295 -14.43 -1.47 -22.88
N GLN A 296 -13.27 -1.08 -23.42
CA GLN A 296 -12.44 0.03 -22.95
C GLN A 296 -13.17 1.38 -23.15
N GLY A 297 -14.30 1.55 -22.47
CA GLY A 297 -15.33 2.54 -22.69
C GLY A 297 -15.68 3.29 -21.40
N TRP A 298 -14.72 3.40 -20.47
CA TRP A 298 -14.86 4.25 -19.29
C TRP A 298 -15.33 5.64 -19.70
N ASN A 299 -16.30 6.15 -18.94
CA ASN A 299 -16.94 7.42 -19.20
C ASN A 299 -16.80 8.30 -17.97
N HIS A 300 -15.93 9.29 -18.08
CA HIS A 300 -15.64 10.25 -17.02
C HIS A 300 -16.29 11.58 -17.30
N THR A 301 -16.67 12.26 -16.22
CA THR A 301 -16.93 13.70 -16.23
C THR A 301 -15.71 14.42 -15.65
N TRP A 302 -15.53 15.68 -16.03
CA TRP A 302 -14.51 16.52 -15.41
C TRP A 302 -14.92 16.84 -13.96
N PRO A 303 -14.11 16.49 -12.94
CA PRO A 303 -14.44 16.74 -11.55
C PRO A 303 -14.08 18.16 -11.10
N SER A 304 -14.64 18.64 -9.99
CA SER A 304 -14.24 19.94 -9.43
C SER A 304 -12.78 19.95 -8.98
N HIS A 305 -12.29 18.79 -8.49
CA HIS A 305 -10.95 18.62 -7.97
C HIS A 305 -10.29 17.35 -8.51
N PHE A 306 -9.01 17.44 -8.88
CA PHE A 306 -8.17 16.28 -9.15
C PHE A 306 -7.10 16.11 -8.08
N ILE A 307 -6.77 14.86 -7.78
CA ILE A 307 -5.61 14.46 -6.98
C ILE A 307 -4.68 13.65 -7.86
N MET A 308 -3.40 14.00 -7.89
CA MET A 308 -2.36 13.22 -8.59
C MET A 308 -0.99 13.38 -7.95
N PHE A 309 -0.08 12.45 -8.24
CA PHE A 309 1.34 12.65 -7.92
C PHE A 309 1.93 13.76 -8.80
N GLY A 310 2.84 14.57 -8.25
CA GLY A 310 3.47 15.69 -8.97
C GLY A 310 4.21 15.25 -10.25
N ALA A 311 4.74 14.03 -10.26
CA ALA A 311 5.38 13.43 -11.44
C ALA A 311 4.45 13.37 -12.66
N LEU A 312 3.14 13.22 -12.44
CA LEU A 312 2.17 13.14 -13.53
C LEU A 312 2.06 14.47 -14.31
N GLU A 313 2.25 15.62 -13.64
CA GLU A 313 2.12 16.94 -14.28
C GLU A 313 3.09 17.14 -15.45
N ASN A 314 4.25 16.51 -15.38
CA ASN A 314 5.32 16.61 -16.36
C ASN A 314 5.29 15.47 -17.40
N MET A 315 4.37 14.52 -17.26
CA MET A 315 4.23 13.41 -18.20
C MET A 315 3.62 13.94 -19.50
N SER A 316 4.33 13.73 -20.63
CA SER A 316 3.88 14.14 -21.95
C SER A 316 3.39 12.96 -22.78
N SER A 317 2.58 13.24 -23.81
CA SER A 317 2.41 12.28 -24.90
C SER A 317 3.72 12.19 -25.71
N SER A 318 3.91 11.06 -26.41
CA SER A 318 5.07 10.76 -27.26
C SER A 318 5.61 11.96 -28.08
N THR A 319 6.92 11.90 -28.33
CA THR A 319 7.88 12.79 -29.05
C THR A 319 7.45 13.82 -30.10
N GLU A 320 6.20 13.86 -30.58
CA GLU A 320 5.73 14.79 -31.61
C GLU A 320 4.87 15.95 -31.08
N ILE A 321 4.26 15.83 -29.90
CA ILE A 321 3.45 16.90 -29.30
C ILE A 321 3.83 17.03 -27.82
N GLN A 322 4.57 18.10 -27.49
CA GLN A 322 5.01 18.44 -26.13
C GLN A 322 3.87 19.06 -25.32
N ASP A 323 2.79 18.32 -25.12
CA ASP A 323 1.76 18.73 -24.17
C ASP A 323 1.81 17.84 -22.93
N THR A 324 1.98 18.47 -21.77
CA THR A 324 2.02 17.78 -20.48
C THR A 324 0.65 17.73 -19.83
N VAL A 325 0.42 16.79 -18.91
CA VAL A 325 -0.85 16.69 -18.18
C VAL A 325 -1.17 18.01 -17.47
N GLY A 326 -0.16 18.65 -16.89
CA GLY A 326 -0.33 19.96 -16.24
C GLY A 326 -0.77 21.05 -17.22
N GLN A 327 -0.19 21.11 -18.43
CA GLN A 327 -0.60 22.08 -19.46
C GLN A 327 -2.02 21.84 -19.95
N LYS A 328 -2.39 20.58 -20.18
CA LYS A 328 -3.77 20.20 -20.54
C LYS A 328 -4.77 20.64 -19.47
N LEU A 329 -4.52 20.33 -18.21
CA LEU A 329 -5.42 20.72 -17.11
C LEU A 329 -5.57 22.25 -16.99
N ARG A 330 -4.48 23.02 -17.17
CA ARG A 330 -4.55 24.49 -17.21
C ARG A 330 -5.43 24.99 -18.35
N ARG A 331 -5.33 24.43 -19.55
CA ARG A 331 -6.21 24.78 -20.68
C ARG A 331 -7.67 24.45 -20.41
N MET A 332 -7.95 23.40 -19.64
CA MET A 332 -9.30 23.07 -19.18
C MET A 332 -9.81 23.96 -18.03
N GLY A 333 -8.99 24.88 -17.51
CA GLY A 333 -9.37 25.83 -16.46
C GLY A 333 -9.04 25.40 -15.02
N TYR A 334 -8.16 24.41 -14.85
CA TYR A 334 -7.70 23.97 -13.53
C TYR A 334 -6.45 24.72 -13.08
N LYS A 335 -6.34 24.95 -11.77
CA LYS A 335 -5.13 25.47 -11.11
C LYS A 335 -4.73 24.61 -9.93
N VAL A 336 -3.46 24.61 -9.59
CA VAL A 336 -2.95 23.94 -8.39
C VAL A 336 -3.30 24.78 -7.18
N ILE A 337 -4.03 24.20 -6.23
CA ILE A 337 -4.38 24.86 -4.96
C ILE A 337 -3.52 24.37 -3.79
N ARG A 338 -2.99 23.16 -3.90
CA ARG A 338 -2.16 22.59 -2.84
C ARG A 338 -1.14 21.60 -3.38
N ARG A 339 0.06 21.65 -2.80
CA ARG A 339 1.11 20.63 -2.93
C ARG A 339 1.49 20.12 -1.55
N ILE A 340 1.61 18.81 -1.40
CA ILE A 340 2.02 18.17 -0.16
C ILE A 340 3.12 17.17 -0.50
N SER A 341 4.30 17.33 0.08
CA SER A 341 5.45 16.46 -0.19
C SER A 341 5.51 15.29 0.78
N ASN A 342 6.01 14.14 0.29
CA ASN A 342 6.42 13.02 1.14
C ASN A 342 7.84 13.21 1.73
N GLY A 343 8.51 14.31 1.37
CA GLY A 343 9.91 14.60 1.67
C GLY A 343 10.84 13.66 0.91
N TRP A 344 10.93 12.40 1.34
CA TRP A 344 11.69 11.37 0.62
C TRP A 344 10.74 10.57 -0.28
N GLU A 345 10.99 10.63 -1.60
CA GLU A 345 10.21 9.93 -2.63
C GLU A 345 11.10 8.99 -3.47
N GLU A 346 11.08 7.69 -3.12
CA GLU A 346 11.89 6.66 -3.77
C GLU A 346 11.42 6.30 -5.19
N ASP A 347 10.09 6.23 -5.42
CA ASP A 347 9.52 5.91 -6.72
C ASP A 347 9.43 7.18 -7.59
N GLN A 348 10.08 7.15 -8.76
CA GLN A 348 10.08 8.26 -9.71
C GLN A 348 8.67 8.68 -10.13
N ARG A 349 7.74 7.71 -10.22
CA ARG A 349 6.34 7.95 -10.58
C ARG A 349 5.55 8.66 -9.48
N ARG A 350 6.09 8.73 -8.27
CA ARG A 350 5.48 9.37 -7.08
C ARG A 350 6.20 10.64 -6.64
N ARG A 351 7.17 11.10 -7.42
CA ARG A 351 7.94 12.32 -7.11
C ARG A 351 7.09 13.59 -7.21
N GLY A 352 7.51 14.66 -6.55
CA GLY A 352 6.82 15.94 -6.51
C GLY A 352 5.63 15.97 -5.53
N GLY A 353 5.54 14.99 -4.64
CA GLY A 353 4.45 14.86 -3.69
C GLY A 353 3.11 14.55 -4.32
N VAL A 354 2.04 14.86 -3.59
CA VAL A 354 0.67 14.83 -4.08
C VAL A 354 0.16 16.26 -4.28
N VAL A 355 -0.50 16.47 -5.41
CA VAL A 355 -0.92 17.78 -5.89
C VAL A 355 -2.43 17.78 -6.05
N VAL A 356 -3.07 18.84 -5.58
CA VAL A 356 -4.51 19.08 -5.72
C VAL A 356 -4.72 20.17 -6.75
N TRP A 357 -5.46 19.82 -7.79
CA TRP A 357 -5.93 20.74 -8.81
C TRP A 357 -7.40 21.04 -8.59
N GLU A 358 -7.79 22.30 -8.73
CA GLU A 358 -9.18 22.76 -8.65
C GLU A 358 -9.55 23.50 -9.92
N TRP A 359 -10.75 23.23 -10.44
CA TRP A 359 -11.31 24.00 -11.54
C TRP A 359 -11.78 25.38 -11.08
N THR A 360 -11.28 26.45 -11.70
CA THR A 360 -11.53 27.83 -11.22
C THR A 360 -12.05 28.81 -12.26
N ARG A 361 -12.40 28.32 -13.46
CA ARG A 361 -12.97 29.13 -14.55
C ARG A 361 -12.24 30.46 -14.74
N HIS A 362 -11.07 30.46 -15.36
CA HIS A 362 -10.44 31.72 -15.75
C HIS A 362 -11.27 32.40 -16.86
N ILE A 363 -11.98 33.46 -16.48
CA ILE A 363 -12.16 34.62 -17.35
C ILE A 363 -10.76 35.24 -17.44
N TRP A 364 -10.12 35.19 -18.60
CA TRP A 364 -8.86 35.88 -18.82
C TRP A 364 -9.10 37.40 -18.64
N SER A 365 -8.72 37.97 -17.49
CA SER A 365 -8.51 39.42 -17.41
C SER A 365 -7.13 39.72 -17.98
N SER A 366 -7.07 40.66 -18.91
CA SER A 366 -5.92 41.02 -19.75
C SER A 366 -4.63 41.42 -19.01
N SER A 367 -4.64 41.44 -17.67
CA SER A 367 -3.52 41.83 -16.81
C SER A 367 -2.49 40.73 -16.56
N GLU A 368 -2.87 39.44 -16.53
CA GLU A 368 -1.93 38.34 -16.20
C GLU A 368 -1.11 37.84 -17.41
N LEU A 369 -1.53 38.17 -18.63
CA LEU A 369 -0.78 37.91 -19.86
C LEU A 369 0.53 38.73 -19.95
N ILE A 370 0.59 39.85 -19.23
CA ILE A 370 1.78 40.71 -19.23
C ILE A 370 2.85 40.15 -18.29
N ASP A 371 2.48 39.63 -17.12
CA ASP A 371 3.44 39.06 -16.16
C ASP A 371 4.03 37.72 -16.65
N HIS A 372 3.28 36.91 -17.39
CA HIS A 372 3.77 35.66 -17.96
C HIS A 372 4.82 35.87 -19.07
N HIS A 373 4.65 36.90 -19.90
CA HIS A 373 5.65 37.27 -20.91
C HIS A 373 6.92 37.85 -20.29
N VAL A 374 6.82 38.58 -19.18
CA VAL A 374 8.00 39.11 -18.46
C VAL A 374 8.79 37.99 -17.77
N PHE A 375 8.12 36.96 -17.26
CA PHE A 375 8.78 35.82 -16.60
C PHE A 375 9.52 34.90 -17.59
N GLU A 376 8.94 34.58 -18.75
CA GLU A 376 9.60 33.78 -19.80
C GLU A 376 10.82 34.47 -20.40
N ILE A 377 10.77 35.80 -20.60
CA ILE A 377 11.93 36.57 -21.10
C ILE A 377 13.08 36.57 -20.08
N SER A 378 12.78 36.53 -18.77
CA SER A 378 13.80 36.49 -17.72
C SER A 378 14.54 35.13 -17.67
N GLN A 379 13.83 34.02 -17.89
CA GLN A 379 14.44 32.69 -17.90
C GLN A 379 15.24 32.41 -19.18
N CYS A 380 14.79 32.91 -20.33
CA CYS A 380 15.57 32.81 -21.58
C CYS A 380 16.87 33.62 -21.54
N LYS A 381 16.91 34.75 -20.80
CA LYS A 381 18.16 35.53 -20.63
C LYS A 381 19.14 34.87 -19.64
N ALA A 382 18.64 34.14 -18.63
CA ALA A 382 19.50 33.42 -17.69
C ALA A 382 20.17 32.18 -18.33
N SER A 383 19.51 31.54 -19.31
CA SER A 383 20.08 30.37 -20.01
C SER A 383 21.09 30.71 -21.12
N ALA A 384 21.25 31.99 -21.48
CA ALA A 384 22.17 32.44 -22.54
C ALA A 384 23.46 33.08 -22.00
N ALA A 385 23.66 33.06 -20.67
CA ALA A 385 24.77 33.72 -19.99
C ALA A 385 25.69 32.75 -19.21
N ASP A 386 25.54 31.43 -19.39
CA ASP A 386 26.46 30.39 -18.89
C ASP A 386 27.10 29.61 -20.04
#